data_AF-A0A1W9LYK5-F1
#
_entry.id   AF-A0A1W9LYK5-F1
#
_cell.length_a   1.000
_cell.length_b   1.000
_cell.length_c   1.000
_cell.angle_alpha   90.00
_cell.angle_beta   90.00
_cell.angle_gamma   90.00
#
_symmetry.space_group_name_H-M   'P 1'
#
loop_
_entity.id
_entity.type
_entity.pdbx_description
1 polymer ?
#
loop_
_entity_poly.entity_id
_entity_poly.type
_entity_poly.pdbx_seq_one_letter_code
_entity_poly.pdbx_strand_id
1 'polypeptide(L)'
;MERFSKDNLLRAAGLPNRGELTKAGRALQKHGNRASGAFPKVSGSPEEINRLAQDVAEAILNTPNCTYTRRRHARFGEITDIRTPDGLGIRYDASENFIGFLEP
;
A
#
# COMPACT_ATOMS: atom_id res chain seq x y z
N MET A 1 -14.61 16.13 -8.36
CA MET A 1 -13.40 15.44 -7.85
C MET A 1 -13.74 13.98 -7.79
N GLU A 2 -13.12 13.16 -8.65
CA GLU A 2 -13.38 11.72 -8.66
C GLU A 2 -12.93 11.14 -7.33
N ARG A 3 -13.89 10.66 -6.54
CA ARG A 3 -13.65 10.22 -5.17
C ARG A 3 -13.19 8.78 -5.26
N PHE A 4 -11.90 8.54 -4.99
CA PHE A 4 -11.42 7.17 -4.77
C PHE A 4 -12.31 6.50 -3.73
N SER A 5 -12.85 5.33 -4.05
CA SER A 5 -13.57 4.54 -3.06
C SER A 5 -12.53 3.83 -2.19
N LYS A 6 -12.51 4.14 -0.89
CA LYS A 6 -11.63 3.45 0.08
C LYS A 6 -11.78 1.93 -0.02
N ASP A 7 -13.00 1.45 -0.20
CA ASP A 7 -13.28 0.02 -0.32
C ASP A 7 -12.66 -0.60 -1.58
N ASN A 8 -12.61 0.14 -2.69
CA ASN A 8 -11.94 -0.31 -3.91
C ASN A 8 -10.42 -0.35 -3.71
N LEU A 9 -9.85 0.68 -3.10
CA LEU A 9 -8.42 0.77 -2.79
C LEU A 9 -7.97 -0.37 -1.86
N LEU A 10 -8.77 -0.68 -0.83
CA LEU A 10 -8.53 -1.79 0.09
C LEU A 10 -8.69 -3.14 -0.59
N ARG A 11 -9.70 -3.31 -1.44
CA ARG A 11 -9.87 -4.53 -2.23
C ARG A 11 -8.67 -4.76 -3.15
N ALA A 12 -8.20 -3.72 -3.83
CA ALA A 12 -7.06 -3.79 -4.74
C ALA A 12 -5.76 -4.19 -4.01
N ALA A 13 -5.56 -3.70 -2.79
CA ALA A 13 -4.45 -4.08 -1.92
C ALA A 13 -4.50 -5.57 -1.52
N GLY A 14 -5.71 -6.08 -1.24
CA GLY A 14 -5.97 -7.47 -0.85
C GLY A 14 -6.01 -8.48 -2.01
N LEU A 15 -5.81 -8.07 -3.26
CA LEU A 15 -5.82 -9.01 -4.40
C LEU A 15 -4.68 -10.03 -4.31
N PRO A 16 -4.88 -11.29 -4.74
CA PRO A 16 -3.84 -12.31 -4.75
C PRO A 16 -2.58 -11.91 -5.52
N ASN A 17 -1.45 -12.44 -5.07
CA ASN A 17 -0.12 -12.32 -5.66
C ASN A 17 0.61 -13.67 -5.52
N ARG A 18 1.89 -13.75 -5.92
CA ARG A 18 2.66 -15.00 -5.90
C ARG A 18 2.89 -15.51 -4.47
N GLY A 19 2.78 -16.84 -4.30
CA GLY A 19 3.14 -17.55 -3.07
C GLY A 19 2.17 -17.29 -1.92
N GLU A 20 0.86 -17.38 -2.19
CA GLU A 20 -0.24 -17.20 -1.22
C GLU A 20 -0.36 -15.79 -0.61
N LEU A 21 0.59 -14.91 -0.89
CA LEU A 21 0.55 -13.52 -0.49
C LEU A 21 -0.43 -12.72 -1.35
N THR A 22 -1.01 -11.67 -0.77
CA THR A 22 -1.70 -10.60 -1.47
C THR A 22 -0.69 -9.59 -2.03
N LYS A 23 -1.16 -8.63 -2.83
CA LYS A 23 -0.34 -7.51 -3.30
C LYS A 23 0.24 -6.71 -2.14
N ALA A 24 -0.60 -6.37 -1.15
CA ALA A 24 -0.17 -5.71 0.08
C ALA A 24 0.79 -6.59 0.89
N GLY A 25 0.48 -7.89 1.06
CA GLY A 25 1.34 -8.83 1.81
C GLY A 25 2.76 -8.89 1.26
N ARG A 26 2.90 -9.02 -0.07
CA ARG A 26 4.22 -8.99 -0.73
C ARG A 26 4.93 -7.66 -0.58
N ALA A 27 4.19 -6.54 -0.66
CA ALA A 27 4.77 -5.22 -0.46
C ALA A 27 5.27 -5.03 0.97
N LEU A 28 4.47 -5.43 1.97
CA LEU A 28 4.86 -5.34 3.37
C LEU A 28 6.09 -6.21 3.66
N GLN A 29 6.14 -7.44 3.13
CA GLN A 29 7.31 -8.30 3.26
C GLN A 29 8.59 -7.66 2.71
N LYS A 30 8.50 -6.96 1.57
CA LYS A 30 9.64 -6.24 0.99
C LYS A 30 10.10 -5.08 1.88
N HIS A 31 9.19 -4.37 2.54
CA HIS A 31 9.53 -3.25 3.42
C HIS A 31 10.02 -3.72 4.80
N GLY A 32 9.33 -4.67 5.43
CA GLY A 32 9.67 -5.21 6.74
C GLY A 32 10.98 -6.01 6.77
N ASN A 33 11.48 -6.49 5.62
CA ASN A 33 12.79 -7.13 5.50
C ASN A 33 13.96 -6.16 5.39
N ARG A 34 13.73 -4.84 5.44
CA ARG A 34 14.81 -3.84 5.44
C ARG A 34 15.38 -3.67 6.85
N ALA A 35 16.69 -3.44 6.93
CA ALA A 35 17.38 -3.24 8.21
C ALA A 35 16.85 -2.01 8.99
N SER A 36 16.42 -0.98 8.25
CA SER A 36 15.67 0.16 8.76
C SER A 36 14.48 0.44 7.83
N GLY A 37 13.31 0.67 8.40
CA GLY A 37 12.10 1.01 7.66
C GLY A 37 11.02 1.52 8.58
N ALA A 38 10.04 2.24 8.01
CA ALA A 38 8.91 2.78 8.77
C ALA A 38 7.77 1.76 8.93
N PHE A 39 7.86 0.61 8.25
CA PHE A 39 6.90 -0.49 8.35
C PHE A 39 7.34 -1.53 9.39
N PRO A 40 6.38 -2.23 10.02
CA PRO A 40 6.70 -3.29 10.96
C PRO A 40 7.52 -4.39 10.29
N LYS A 41 8.45 -4.98 11.04
CA LYS A 41 9.07 -6.24 10.64
C LYS A 41 7.99 -7.29 10.51
N VAL A 42 8.11 -8.12 9.48
CA VAL A 42 7.16 -9.21 9.26
C VAL A 42 7.86 -10.55 9.31
N SER A 43 7.19 -11.48 9.96
CA SER A 43 7.55 -12.89 10.08
C SER A 43 6.25 -13.67 10.27
N GLY A 44 6.22 -14.94 9.86
CA GLY A 44 5.03 -15.77 10.00
C GLY A 44 4.54 -16.34 8.67
N SER A 45 3.33 -16.89 8.68
CA SER A 45 2.69 -17.49 7.51
C SER A 45 2.24 -16.42 6.49
N PRO A 46 2.02 -16.79 5.22
CA PRO A 46 1.45 -15.88 4.23
C PRO A 46 0.14 -15.22 4.69
N GLU A 47 -0.72 -15.94 5.39
CA GLU A 47 -1.99 -15.44 5.92
C GLU A 47 -1.78 -14.33 6.97
N GLU A 48 -0.83 -14.52 7.89
CA GLU A 48 -0.49 -13.53 8.92
C GLU A 48 0.07 -12.26 8.27
N ILE A 49 0.96 -12.42 7.29
CA ILE A 49 1.53 -11.30 6.53
C ILE A 49 0.44 -10.56 5.74
N ASN A 50 -0.49 -11.28 5.13
CA ASN A 50 -1.61 -10.71 4.39
C ASN A 50 -2.52 -9.89 5.27
N ARG A 51 -2.88 -10.41 6.45
CA ARG A 51 -3.72 -9.71 7.42
C ARG A 51 -3.06 -8.42 7.89
N LEU A 52 -1.80 -8.50 8.34
CA LEU A 52 -1.06 -7.34 8.79
C LEU A 52 -0.90 -6.28 7.69
N ALA A 53 -0.65 -6.70 6.45
CA ALA A 53 -0.55 -5.77 5.33
C ALA A 53 -1.89 -5.10 4.98
N GLN A 54 -3.01 -5.80 5.15
CA GLN A 54 -4.33 -5.22 4.98
C GLN A 54 -4.62 -4.18 6.07
N ASP A 55 -4.27 -4.49 7.32
CA ASP A 55 -4.42 -3.57 8.46
C ASP A 55 -3.57 -2.30 8.25
N VAL A 56 -2.35 -2.44 7.75
CA VAL A 56 -1.48 -1.30 7.40
C VAL A 56 -2.09 -0.45 6.28
N ALA A 57 -2.60 -1.08 5.21
CA ALA A 57 -3.27 -0.34 4.13
C ALA A 57 -4.51 0.41 4.64
N GLU A 58 -5.29 -0.21 5.52
CA GLU A 58 -6.43 0.41 6.15
C GLU A 58 -6.04 1.58 7.06
N ALA A 59 -5.01 1.42 7.89
CA ALA A 59 -4.52 2.48 8.76
C ALA A 59 -4.09 3.73 7.97
N ILE A 60 -3.35 3.55 6.87
CA ILE A 60 -2.94 4.64 5.98
C ILE A 60 -4.17 5.34 5.39
N LEU A 61 -5.12 4.58 4.83
CA LEU A 61 -6.29 5.14 4.15
C LEU A 61 -7.32 5.76 5.12
N ASN A 62 -7.28 5.40 6.41
CA ASN A 62 -8.09 6.00 7.47
C ASN A 62 -7.43 7.21 8.14
N THR A 63 -6.16 7.47 7.88
CA THR A 63 -5.45 8.57 8.53
C THR A 63 -6.04 9.91 8.06
N PRO A 64 -6.40 10.82 8.98
CA PRO A 64 -6.90 12.13 8.59
C PRO A 64 -5.78 12.95 7.93
N ASN A 65 -6.17 13.89 7.06
CA ASN A 65 -5.26 14.82 6.40
C ASN A 65 -4.22 14.15 5.49
N CYS A 66 -4.56 13.00 4.91
CA CYS A 66 -3.75 12.40 3.85
C CYS A 66 -3.62 13.33 2.65
N THR A 67 -2.42 13.41 2.08
CA THR A 67 -2.13 14.13 0.84
C THR A 67 -2.26 13.18 -0.35
N TYR A 68 -3.01 13.60 -1.37
CA TYR A 68 -3.20 12.86 -2.62
C TYR A 68 -2.43 13.54 -3.73
N THR A 69 -1.36 12.90 -4.22
CA THR A 69 -0.52 13.44 -5.29
C THR A 69 -0.68 12.59 -6.54
N ARG A 70 -1.29 13.18 -7.58
CA ARG A 70 -1.33 12.59 -8.93
C ARG A 70 -0.13 13.06 -9.74
N ARG A 71 0.61 12.14 -10.33
CA ARG A 71 1.77 12.47 -11.19
C ARG A 71 2.07 11.35 -12.18
N ARG A 72 2.81 11.68 -13.23
CA ARG A 72 3.36 10.69 -14.16
C ARG A 72 4.64 10.08 -13.60
N HIS A 73 4.66 8.76 -13.48
CA HIS A 73 5.79 7.95 -13.05
C HIS A 73 6.44 7.25 -14.26
N ALA A 74 7.77 7.29 -14.35
CA ALA A 74 8.52 6.79 -15.51
C ALA A 74 8.19 5.33 -15.88
N ARG A 75 7.99 4.46 -14.88
CA ARG A 75 7.68 3.04 -15.08
C ARG A 75 6.18 2.70 -15.14
N PHE A 76 5.35 3.45 -14.43
CA PHE A 76 3.97 3.04 -14.14
C PHE A 76 2.93 3.92 -14.82
N GLY A 77 3.36 4.91 -15.63
CA GLY A 77 2.45 5.88 -16.21
C GLY A 77 1.88 6.78 -15.13
N GLU A 78 0.61 7.15 -15.23
CA GLU A 78 -0.05 7.95 -14.20
C GLU A 78 -0.24 7.14 -12.92
N ILE A 79 0.07 7.77 -11.80
CA ILE A 79 -0.06 7.19 -10.47
C ILE A 79 -0.75 8.16 -9.52
N THR A 80 -1.29 7.62 -8.45
CA THR A 80 -1.72 8.38 -7.27
C THR A 80 -0.92 7.90 -6.06
N ASP A 81 -0.18 8.81 -5.44
CA ASP A 81 0.44 8.61 -4.12
C ASP A 81 -0.50 9.18 -3.05
N ILE A 82 -0.88 8.36 -2.09
CA ILE A 82 -1.64 8.77 -0.90
C ILE A 82 -0.68 8.68 0.29
N ARG A 83 -0.39 9.81 0.93
CA ARG A 83 0.55 9.89 2.05
C ARG A 83 -0.09 10.43 3.31
N THR A 84 0.18 9.79 4.43
CA THR A 84 -0.12 10.26 5.77
C THR A 84 0.81 11.42 6.16
N PRO A 85 0.46 12.22 7.19
CA PRO A 85 1.30 13.34 7.64
C PRO A 85 2.71 12.95 8.09
N ASP A 86 2.89 11.72 8.60
CA ASP A 86 4.19 11.16 9.00
C ASP A 86 4.99 10.58 7.81
N GLY A 87 4.45 10.66 6.59
CA GLY A 87 5.16 10.33 5.35
C GLY A 87 4.99 8.89 4.87
N LEU A 88 4.39 8.00 5.67
CA LEU A 88 3.96 6.69 5.20
C LEU A 88 2.95 6.85 4.06
N GLY A 89 2.86 5.84 3.19
CA GLY A 89 1.89 5.95 2.12
C GLY A 89 1.66 4.70 1.31
N ILE A 90 0.77 4.85 0.34
CA ILE A 90 0.30 3.81 -0.55
C ILE A 90 0.19 4.38 -1.96
N ARG A 91 0.59 3.59 -2.95
CA ARG A 91 0.60 3.98 -4.36
C ARG A 91 -0.35 3.12 -5.17
N TYR A 92 -1.12 3.79 -6.02
CA TYR A 92 -2.01 3.18 -7.01
C TYR A 92 -1.66 3.66 -8.42
N ASP A 93 -1.92 2.82 -9.42
CA ASP A 93 -1.88 3.25 -10.83
C ASP A 93 -3.15 4.02 -11.23
N ALA A 94 -3.21 4.45 -12.49
CA ALA A 94 -4.36 5.17 -13.07
C ALA A 94 -5.67 4.37 -13.03
N SER A 95 -5.60 3.04 -12.91
CA SER A 95 -6.75 2.13 -12.84
C SER A 95 -7.02 1.64 -11.41
N GLU A 96 -6.50 2.35 -10.41
CA GLU A 96 -6.66 2.03 -8.98
C GLU A 96 -6.08 0.66 -8.59
N ASN A 97 -5.16 0.09 -9.38
CA ASN A 97 -4.44 -1.10 -8.95
C ASN A 97 -3.37 -0.72 -7.93
N PHE A 98 -3.32 -1.47 -6.83
CA PHE A 98 -2.26 -1.34 -5.85
C PHE A 98 -0.88 -1.62 -6.49
N ILE A 99 0.04 -0.67 -6.35
CA ILE A 99 1.45 -0.80 -6.75
C ILE A 99 2.32 -1.18 -5.55
N GLY A 100 2.16 -0.52 -4.41
CA GLY A 100 3.02 -0.75 -3.25
C GLY A 100 2.87 0.29 -2.14
N PHE A 101 3.51 -0.02 -1.01
CA PHE A 101 3.69 0.91 0.09
C PHE A 101 4.82 1.91 -0.19
N LEU A 102 4.76 3.06 0.50
CA LEU A 102 5.72 4.15 0.44
C LEU A 102 6.25 4.43 1.85
N GLU A 103 7.55 4.67 1.95
CA GLU A 103 8.20 5.14 3.17
C GLU A 103 8.45 6.66 3.07
N PRO A 104 8.62 7.34 4.22
CA PRO A 104 9.03 8.74 4.29
C PRO A 104 10.24 9.04 3.41
#